data_AF-A0A432S8N9-F1
#
_entry.id   AF-A0A432S8N9-F1
#
_cell.length_a   1.000
_cell.length_b   1.000
_cell.length_c   1.000
_cell.angle_alpha   90.00
_cell.angle_beta   90.00
_cell.angle_gamma   90.00
#
_symmetry.space_group_name_H-M   'P 1'
#
loop_
_entity.id
_entity.type
_entity.pdbx_description
1 polymer ?
#
loop_
_entity_poly.entity_id
_entity_poly.type
_entity_poly.pdbx_seq_one_letter_code
_entity_poly.pdbx_strand_id
1 'polypeptide(L)' 'MSTHPTSEYDTKLESVLEQLRRCQQEHQLSSCSLCQQYLACELRKEYVKVVYESMSKGDTGGFEF' A
#
# COMPACT_ATOMS: atom_id res chain seq x y z
N MET A 1 -4.07 -22.03 7.84
CA MET A 1 -4.07 -21.02 6.75
C MET A 1 -5.48 -20.47 6.71
N SER A 2 -5.71 -19.24 7.16
CA SER A 2 -7.06 -18.69 7.30
C SER A 2 -7.70 -18.54 5.93
N THR A 3 -8.66 -19.41 5.61
CA THR A 3 -9.45 -19.38 4.38
C THR A 3 -10.55 -18.33 4.51
N HIS A 4 -10.21 -17.06 4.34
CA HIS A 4 -11.20 -16.02 4.08
C HIS A 4 -11.31 -15.80 2.56
N PRO A 5 -12.53 -15.61 2.01
CA PRO A 5 -12.66 -15.12 0.65
C PRO A 5 -11.97 -13.75 0.55
N THR A 6 -10.94 -13.67 -0.28
CA THR A 6 -10.14 -12.45 -0.52
C THR A 6 -11.08 -11.35 -0.99
N SER A 7 -11.25 -10.29 -0.18
CA SER A 7 -12.11 -9.17 -0.55
C SER A 7 -11.46 -8.38 -1.69
N GLU A 8 -12.22 -7.54 -2.39
CA GLU A 8 -11.64 -6.64 -3.40
C GLU A 8 -10.53 -5.75 -2.83
N TYR A 9 -10.60 -5.43 -1.53
CA TYR A 9 -9.61 -4.64 -0.82
C TYR A 9 -8.33 -5.42 -0.57
N ASP A 10 -8.44 -6.72 -0.27
CA ASP A 10 -7.27 -7.60 -0.12
C ASP A 10 -6.53 -7.73 -1.46
N THR A 11 -7.25 -7.92 -2.57
CA THR A 11 -6.64 -7.98 -3.91
C THR A 11 -5.95 -6.66 -4.30
N LYS A 12 -6.57 -5.51 -4.00
CA LYS A 12 -5.95 -4.19 -4.21
C LYS A 12 -4.69 -4.03 -3.37
N LEU A 13 -4.74 -4.43 -2.10
CA LEU A 13 -3.61 -4.36 -1.18
C LEU A 13 -2.44 -5.25 -1.63
N GLU A 14 -2.71 -6.47 -2.07
CA GLU A 14 -1.69 -7.37 -2.61
C GLU A 14 -1.02 -6.76 -3.86
N SER A 15 -1.82 -6.21 -4.78
CA SER A 15 -1.30 -5.59 -6.01
C SER A 15 -0.37 -4.41 -5.72
N VAL A 16 -0.76 -3.49 -4.84
CA VAL A 16 0.09 -2.33 -4.51
C VAL A 16 1.32 -2.73 -3.70
N LEU A 17 1.23 -3.77 -2.85
CA LEU A 17 2.37 -4.34 -2.13
C LEU A 17 3.40 -4.94 -3.09
N GLU A 18 2.96 -5.67 -4.12
CA GLU A 18 3.87 -6.19 -5.15
C GLU A 18 4.60 -5.07 -5.88
N GLN A 19 3.88 -4.01 -6.29
CA GLN A 19 4.47 -2.85 -6.96
C GLN A 19 5.48 -2.14 -6.05
N LEU A 20 5.14 -1.93 -4.77
CA LEU A 20 6.00 -1.27 -3.81
C LEU A 20 7.27 -2.08 -3.52
N ARG A 21 7.17 -3.41 -3.44
CA ARG A 21 8.33 -4.31 -3.29
C ARG A 21 9.25 -4.26 -4.52
N ARG A 22 8.69 -4.26 -5.73
CA ARG A 22 9.47 -4.13 -6.96
C ARG A 22 10.20 -2.79 -7.01
N CYS A 23 9.51 -1.69 -6.71
CA CYS A 23 10.10 -0.37 -6.62
C CYS A 23 11.25 -0.33 -5.59
N GLN A 24 11.05 -0.91 -4.40
CA GLN A 24 12.10 -1.03 -3.39
C GLN A 24 13.32 -1.79 -3.90
N GLN A 25 13.13 -2.90 -4.59
CA GLN A 25 14.22 -3.69 -5.17
C GLN A 25 14.97 -2.94 -6.28
N GLU A 26 14.25 -2.30 -7.20
CA GLU A 26 14.83 -1.51 -8.31
C GLU A 26 15.68 -0.35 -7.79
N HIS A 27 15.24 0.29 -6.70
CA HIS A 27 15.95 1.38 -6.05
C HIS A 27 16.94 0.92 -4.97
N GLN A 28 17.09 -0.39 -4.75
CA GLN A 28 17.95 -0.99 -3.72
C GLN A 28 17.66 -0.47 -2.30
N LEU A 29 16.38 -0.24 -2.01
CA LEU A 29 15.89 0.21 -0.71
C LEU A 29 15.24 -0.95 0.04
N SER A 30 15.52 -1.05 1.35
CA SER A 30 14.83 -2.01 2.23
C SER A 30 13.50 -1.50 2.76
N SER A 31 13.24 -0.19 2.63
CA SER A 31 12.02 0.48 3.07
C SER A 31 11.82 1.78 2.29
N CYS A 32 10.57 2.17 2.07
CA CYS A 32 10.25 3.48 1.48
C CYS A 32 10.75 4.64 2.36
N SER A 33 10.94 4.45 3.67
CA SER A 33 11.49 5.50 4.57
C SER A 33 12.92 5.91 4.21
N LEU A 34 13.64 5.08 3.45
CA LEU A 34 14.97 5.38 2.93
C LEU A 34 14.92 6.03 1.54
N CYS A 35 13.74 6.16 0.94
CA CYS A 35 13.55 6.77 -0.36
C CYS A 35 13.65 8.30 -0.25
N GLN A 36 14.45 8.93 -1.11
CA GLN A 36 14.55 10.40 -1.18
C GLN A 36 13.20 11.07 -1.51
N GLN A 37 12.32 10.35 -2.19
CA GLN A 37 10.98 10.82 -2.54
C GLN A 37 9.93 10.45 -1.48
N TYR A 38 10.30 9.98 -0.28
CA TYR A 38 9.35 9.42 0.71
C TYR A 38 8.05 10.20 0.90
N LEU A 39 8.13 11.54 1.02
CA LEU A 39 6.95 12.41 1.21
C LEU A 39 6.16 12.65 -0.09
N ALA A 40 6.82 12.63 -1.25
CA ALA A 40 6.24 12.92 -2.56
C ALA A 40 6.00 11.65 -3.42
N CYS A 41 6.26 10.46 -2.89
CA CYS A 41 6.15 9.21 -3.61
C CYS A 41 4.68 8.78 -3.70
N GLU A 42 4.09 8.94 -4.89
CA GLU A 42 2.69 8.61 -5.14
C GLU A 42 2.39 7.12 -4.92
N LEU A 43 3.31 6.21 -5.27
CA LEU A 43 3.16 4.78 -5.00
C LEU A 43 3.08 4.49 -3.49
N ARG A 44 3.85 5.22 -2.67
CA ARG A 44 3.80 5.09 -1.21
C ARG A 44 2.52 5.68 -0.64
N LYS A 45 2.02 6.80 -1.17
CA LYS A 45 0.72 7.37 -0.76
C LYS A 45 -0.44 6.43 -1.10
N GLU A 46 -0.43 5.86 -2.30
CA GLU A 46 -1.42 4.88 -2.74
C GLU A 46 -1.39 3.64 -1.83
N TYR A 47 -0.21 3.10 -1.52
CA TYR A 47 -0.08 2.01 -0.56
C TYR A 47 -0.74 2.33 0.78
N VAL A 48 -0.47 3.51 1.34
CA VAL A 48 -1.07 3.94 2.62
C VAL A 48 -2.60 4.01 2.49
N LYS A 49 -3.11 4.63 1.43
CA LYS A 49 -4.55 4.74 1.17
C LYS A 49 -5.21 3.36 1.10
N VAL A 50 -4.68 2.45 0.29
CA VAL A 50 -5.24 1.09 0.12
C VAL A 50 -5.19 0.28 1.41
N VAL A 51 -4.15 0.44 2.24
CA VAL A 51 -4.10 -0.16 3.59
C VAL A 51 -5.26 0.34 4.45
N TYR A 52 -5.50 1.65 4.49
CA TYR A 52 -6.62 2.22 5.25
C TYR A 52 -7.98 1.74 4.72
N GLU A 53 -8.16 1.71 3.40
CA GLU A 53 -9.39 1.18 2.77
C GLU A 53 -9.61 -0.30 3.10
N SER A 54 -8.55 -1.12 3.10
CA SER A 54 -8.61 -2.53 3.49
C SER A 54 -8.96 -2.72 4.96
N MET A 55 -8.36 -1.94 5.86
CA MET A 55 -8.65 -2.00 7.30
C MET A 55 -10.06 -1.50 7.65
N SER A 56 -10.53 -0.47 6.95
CA SER A 56 -11.87 0.10 7.13
C SER A 56 -12.95 -0.62 6.31
N LYS A 57 -12.58 -1.55 5.42
CA LYS A 57 -13.47 -2.16 4.42
C LYS A 57 -14.25 -1.13 3.60
N GLY A 58 -13.62 0.00 3.30
CA GLY A 58 -14.21 1.11 2.56
C GLY A 58 -14.97 2.14 3.41
N ASP A 59 -15.01 2.01 4.74
CA ASP A 59 -15.56 3.02 5.63
C ASP A 59 -14.55 4.18 5.79
N THR A 60 -14.48 5.05 4.78
CA THR A 60 -13.50 6.13 4.73
C THR A 60 -13.88 7.27 5.69
N GLY A 61 -13.46 7.14 6.94
CA GLY A 61 -13.46 8.24 7.91
C GLY A 61 -12.41 9.30 7.55
N GLY A 62 -12.75 10.22 6.64
CA GLY A 62 -12.22 11.59 6.55
C GLY A 62 -10.70 11.80 6.68
N PHE A 63 -9.87 11.01 6.00
CA PHE A 63 -8.43 11.31 5.88
C PHE A 63 -8.10 11.75 4.46
N GLU A 64 -7.73 13.03 4.31
CA GLU A 64 -7.12 13.57 3.09
C GLU A 64 -5.58 13.49 3.23
N PHE A 65 -4.89 12.96 2.21
CA PHE A 65 -3.43 12.76 2.19
C PHE A 65 -2.71 13.76 1.30
#